data_AF-A0A920SB97-F1
#
_entry.id   AF-A0A920SB97-F1
#
_cell.length_a   1.000
_cell.length_b   1.000
_cell.length_c   1.000
_cell.angle_alpha   90.00
_cell.angle_beta   90.00
_cell.angle_gamma   90.00
#
_symmetry.space_group_name_H-M   'P 1'
#
loop_
_entity.id
_entity.type
_entity.pdbx_description
1 polymer ?
#
loop_
_entity_poly.entity_id
_entity_poly.type
_entity_poly.pdbx_seq_one_letter_code
_entity_poly.pdbx_strand_id
1 'polypeptide(L)'
;MKGFPPNLNVSAAVSLAGIGPDRTQVKMLVVPGLERNCHGVEVLGEFGVLKIHIENIPSENPKTGKLTAFSIIRSVQDAVDPFRIGT
;
A
#
# COMPACT_ATOMS: atom_id res chain seq x y z
N MET A 1 2.54 -19.19 -9.70
CA MET A 1 2.05 -18.41 -8.53
C MET A 1 0.57 -18.14 -8.75
N LYS A 2 -0.35 -18.73 -7.96
CA LYS A 2 -1.76 -18.31 -7.98
C LYS A 2 -1.79 -16.83 -7.56
N GLY A 3 -2.30 -15.97 -8.43
CA GLY A 3 -2.14 -14.51 -8.32
C GLY A 3 -2.74 -13.95 -7.04
N PHE A 4 -2.10 -12.89 -6.51
CA PHE A 4 -2.67 -12.11 -5.43
C PHE A 4 -4.08 -11.65 -5.82
N PRO A 5 -5.09 -11.79 -4.94
CA PRO A 5 -6.41 -11.22 -5.18
C PRO A 5 -6.30 -9.73 -5.53
N PRO A 6 -7.17 -9.18 -6.39
CA PRO A 6 -7.04 -7.80 -6.87
C PRO A 6 -7.01 -6.74 -5.76
N ASN A 7 -7.52 -7.04 -4.57
CA ASN A 7 -7.49 -6.16 -3.40
C ASN A 7 -6.26 -6.34 -2.49
N LEU A 8 -5.30 -7.19 -2.89
CA LEU A 8 -4.04 -7.46 -2.16
C LEU A 8 -2.80 -6.79 -2.80
N ASN A 9 -2.98 -5.85 -3.74
CA ASN A 9 -1.85 -5.20 -4.42
C ASN A 9 -0.87 -4.53 -3.44
N VAL A 10 -1.38 -3.89 -2.38
CA VAL A 10 -0.53 -3.26 -1.35
C VAL A 10 0.30 -4.31 -0.62
N SER A 11 -0.30 -5.42 -0.19
CA SER A 11 0.45 -6.49 0.48
C SER A 11 1.49 -7.14 -0.43
N ALA A 12 1.19 -7.30 -1.72
CA ALA A 12 2.16 -7.80 -2.69
C ALA A 12 3.35 -6.84 -2.82
N ALA A 13 3.08 -5.54 -2.97
CA ALA A 13 4.11 -4.51 -3.03
C ALA A 13 4.99 -4.48 -1.77
N VAL A 14 4.39 -4.50 -0.57
CA VAL A 14 5.12 -4.55 0.71
C VAL A 14 5.95 -5.83 0.82
N SER A 15 5.40 -6.97 0.40
CA SER A 15 6.12 -8.25 0.41
C SER A 15 7.34 -8.21 -0.49
N LEU A 16 7.21 -7.64 -1.69
CA LEU A 16 8.28 -7.52 -2.68
C LEU A 16 9.36 -6.53 -2.25
N ALA A 17 8.97 -5.41 -1.64
CA ALA A 17 9.91 -4.40 -1.15
C ALA A 17 10.58 -4.79 0.18
N GLY A 18 9.99 -5.73 0.91
CA GLY A 18 10.42 -6.11 2.25
C GLY A 18 10.99 -7.53 2.34
N ILE A 19 10.46 -8.30 3.28
CA ILE A 19 10.99 -9.61 3.71
C ILE A 19 10.52 -10.81 2.86
N GLY A 20 9.94 -10.54 1.69
CA GLY A 20 9.38 -11.55 0.81
C GLY A 20 7.95 -11.99 1.21
N PRO A 21 7.22 -12.66 0.29
CA PRO A 21 5.84 -13.06 0.50
C PRO A 21 5.66 -14.13 1.58
N ASP A 22 6.63 -15.04 1.76
CA ASP A 22 6.52 -16.14 2.73
C ASP A 22 6.53 -15.65 4.18
N ARG A 23 7.18 -14.49 4.43
CA ARG A 23 7.31 -13.90 5.76
C ARG A 23 6.37 -12.72 5.98
N THR A 24 5.70 -12.23 4.94
CA THR A 24 4.77 -11.12 5.04
C THR A 24 3.38 -11.64 5.40
N GLN A 25 2.89 -11.28 6.58
CA GLN A 25 1.56 -11.68 7.04
C GLN A 25 0.51 -10.66 6.62
N VAL A 26 -0.63 -11.13 6.10
CA VAL A 26 -1.71 -10.28 5.63
C VAL A 26 -3.01 -10.65 6.34
N LYS A 27 -3.72 -9.65 6.84
CA LYS A 27 -5.06 -9.78 7.42
C LYS A 27 -6.02 -8.89 6.65
N MET A 28 -7.11 -9.46 6.16
CA MET A 28 -8.22 -8.73 5.56
C MET A 28 -9.42 -8.85 6.49
N LEU A 29 -9.97 -7.70 6.87
CA LEU A 29 -11.07 -7.60 7.82
C LEU A 29 -12.25 -6.92 7.15
N VAL A 30 -13.46 -7.41 7.42
CA VAL A 30 -14.71 -6.74 7.05
C VAL A 30 -15.31 -6.21 8.35
N VAL A 31 -15.36 -4.88 8.49
CA VAL A 31 -15.86 -4.23 9.70
C VAL A 31 -17.13 -3.46 9.36
N PRO A 32 -18.29 -3.84 9.92
CA PRO A 32 -19.53 -3.10 9.73
C PRO A 32 -19.39 -1.65 10.19
N GLY A 33 -19.92 -0.71 9.39
CA GLY A 33 -19.90 0.72 9.72
C GLY A 33 -18.61 1.46 9.37
N LEU A 34 -17.59 0.80 8.81
CA LEU A 34 -16.47 1.52 8.21
C LEU A 34 -16.90 2.19 6.91
N GLU A 35 -16.75 3.52 6.85
CA GLU A 35 -17.04 4.32 5.66
C GLU A 35 -15.81 4.50 4.74
N ARG A 36 -14.63 4.11 5.21
CA ARG A 36 -13.34 4.34 4.54
C ARG A 36 -12.57 3.04 4.36
N ASN A 37 -11.74 3.01 3.31
CA ASN A 37 -10.78 1.94 3.12
C ASN A 37 -9.56 2.19 4.00
N CYS A 38 -9.38 1.33 5.01
CA CYS A 38 -8.25 1.38 5.93
C CYS A 38 -7.14 0.42 5.50
N HIS A 39 -5.90 0.90 5.50
CA HIS A 39 -4.71 0.09 5.27
C HIS A 39 -3.73 0.30 6.42
N GLY A 40 -3.29 -0.80 7.03
CA GLY A 40 -2.28 -0.81 8.07
C GLY A 40 -1.05 -1.60 7.65
N VAL A 41 0.14 -1.07 7.91
CA VAL A 41 1.41 -1.78 7.79
C VAL A 41 2.16 -1.65 9.10
N GLU A 42 2.55 -2.78 9.68
CA GLU A 42 3.38 -2.85 10.88
C GLU A 42 4.66 -3.60 10.53
N VAL A 43 5.81 -2.97 10.77
CA VAL A 43 7.13 -3.54 10.52
C VAL A 43 7.90 -3.57 11.84
N LEU A 44 8.47 -4.72 12.14
CA LEU A 44 9.38 -4.92 13.27
C LEU A 44 10.77 -5.26 12.73
N GLY A 45 11.78 -4.57 13.23
CA GLY A 45 13.18 -4.81 12.90
C GLY A 45 14.12 -4.31 13.99
N GLU A 46 15.42 -4.40 13.73
CA GLU A 46 16.45 -3.90 14.66
C GLU A 46 16.32 -2.39 14.91
N PHE A 47 15.74 -1.66 13.95
CA PHE A 47 15.41 -0.24 14.08
C PHE A 47 14.21 0.04 15.00
N GLY A 48 13.52 -0.99 15.50
CA GLY A 48 12.30 -0.86 16.30
C GLY A 48 11.03 -1.17 15.51
N VAL A 49 9.98 -0.35 15.74
CA VAL A 49 8.63 -0.58 15.20
C VAL A 49 8.20 0.60 14.31
N LEU A 50 7.84 0.30 13.06
CA LEU A 50 7.22 1.25 12.13
C LEU A 50 5.74 0.90 11.99
N LYS A 51 4.86 1.89 12.17
CA LYS A 51 3.42 1.75 11.91
C LYS A 51 2.97 2.79 10.91
N ILE A 52 2.34 2.33 9.84
CA ILE A 52 1.71 3.17 8.82
C ILE A 52 0.21 2.85 8.85
N HIS A 53 -0.61 3.88 8.99
CA HIS A 53 -2.07 3.78 8.91
C HIS A 53 -2.59 4.79 7.90
N ILE A 54 -3.35 4.31 6.92
CA ILE A 54 -3.88 5.13 5.82
C ILE A 54 -5.38 4.88 5.72
N GLU A 55 -6.15 5.96 5.70
CA GLU A 55 -7.59 5.94 5.45
C GLU A 55 -7.90 6.65 4.15
N ASN A 56 -8.23 5.88 3.13
CA ASN A 56 -8.53 6.43 1.82
C ASN A 56 -10.00 6.75 1.69
N ILE A 57 -10.27 7.96 1.18
CA ILE A 57 -11.59 8.32 0.68
C ILE A 57 -11.87 7.45 -0.56
N PRO A 58 -12.98 6.70 -0.58
CA PRO A 58 -13.39 5.94 -1.75
C PRO A 58 -13.46 6.85 -2.99
N SER A 59 -12.93 6.36 -4.11
CA SER A 59 -13.07 7.01 -5.41
C SER A 59 -14.38 6.57 -6.08
N GLU A 60 -14.77 7.28 -7.13
CA GLU A 60 -15.90 6.88 -7.99
C GLU A 60 -15.69 5.51 -8.65
N ASN A 61 -14.42 5.14 -8.94
CA ASN A 61 -14.08 3.80 -9.39
C ASN A 61 -13.77 2.88 -8.20
N PRO A 62 -14.65 1.94 -7.85
CA PRO A 62 -14.47 1.08 -6.68
C PRO A 62 -13.25 0.15 -6.78
N LYS A 63 -12.66 -0.01 -7.97
CA LYS A 63 -11.49 -0.87 -8.19
C LYS A 63 -10.15 -0.19 -7.85
N THR A 64 -10.08 1.14 -7.87
CA THR A 64 -8.81 1.87 -7.73
C THR A 64 -8.96 3.20 -7.01
N GLY A 65 -8.19 3.41 -5.94
CA GLY A 65 -8.18 4.65 -5.16
C GLY A 65 -7.39 5.79 -5.81
N LYS A 66 -7.71 7.04 -5.45
CA LYS A 66 -7.04 8.26 -5.98
C LYS A 66 -5.53 8.28 -5.69
N LEU A 67 -5.10 7.80 -4.52
CA LEU A 67 -3.67 7.76 -4.17
C LEU A 67 -2.84 6.93 -5.16
N THR A 68 -3.39 5.85 -5.72
CA THR A 68 -2.68 5.05 -6.73
C THR A 68 -2.40 5.86 -7.98
N ALA A 69 -3.37 6.66 -8.46
CA ALA A 69 -3.16 7.52 -9.62
C ALA A 69 -2.10 8.60 -9.35
N PHE A 70 -2.15 9.24 -8.17
CA PHE A 70 -1.13 10.22 -7.78
C PHE A 70 0.26 9.60 -7.62
N SER A 71 0.35 8.38 -7.08
CA SER A 71 1.61 7.65 -6.98
C SER A 71 2.21 7.39 -8.36
N ILE A 72 1.40 6.97 -9.35
CA ILE A 72 1.87 6.76 -10.73
C ILE A 72 2.34 8.07 -11.35
N ILE A 73 1.56 9.15 -11.22
CA ILE A 73 1.93 10.48 -11.72
C ILE A 73 3.27 10.90 -11.12
N ARG A 74 3.45 10.75 -9.80
CA ARG A 74 4.71 11.11 -9.13
C ARG A 74 5.87 10.26 -9.63
N SER A 75 5.70 8.94 -9.76
CA SER A 75 6.74 8.05 -10.30
C SER A 75 7.20 8.44 -11.71
N VAL A 76 6.28 8.90 -12.56
CA VAL A 76 6.63 9.43 -13.90
C VAL A 76 7.36 10.77 -13.81
N GLN A 77 6.91 11.68 -12.94
CA GLN A 77 7.56 12.97 -12.72
C GLN A 77 8.98 12.82 -12.16
N ASP A 78 9.18 11.89 -11.21
CA ASP A 78 10.48 11.62 -10.60
C ASP A 78 11.55 11.31 -11.65
N ALA A 79 11.20 10.66 -12.76
CA ALA A 79 12.15 10.34 -13.83
C ALA A 79 12.89 11.57 -14.40
N VAL A 80 12.29 12.77 -14.32
CA VAL A 80 12.84 14.02 -14.88
C VAL A 80 13.04 15.13 -13.84
N ASP A 81 12.53 14.96 -12.62
CA ASP A 81 12.57 15.98 -11.57
C ASP A 81 14.00 16.08 -10.97
N PRO A 82 14.66 17.27 -10.97
CA PRO A 82 15.96 17.46 -10.33
C PRO A 82 15.92 17.33 -8.80
N PHE A 83 14.71 17.32 -8.21
CA PHE A 83 14.51 17.14 -6.78
C PHE A 83 13.49 16.05 -6.48
N ARG A 84 13.82 15.15 -5.56
CA ARG A 84 12.96 14.03 -5.17
C ARG A 84 12.87 13.92 -3.65
N ILE A 85 11.68 13.58 -3.17
CA ILE A 85 11.42 13.25 -1.77
C ILE A 85 11.07 11.77 -1.71
N GLY A 86 11.80 11.02 -0.87
CA GLY A 86 11.73 9.55 -0.83
C GLY A 86 12.74 8.91 -1.77
N THR A 87 12.49 7.66 -2.14
CA THR A 87 13.34 6.82 -3.01
C THR A 87 12.66 6.48 -4.32
#